data_AF-A0A972ZV09-F1
#
_entry.id   AF-A0A972ZV09-F1
#
_cell.length_a   1.000
_cell.length_b   1.000
_cell.length_c   1.000
_cell.angle_alpha   90.00
_cell.angle_beta   90.00
_cell.angle_gamma   90.00
#
_symmetry.space_group_name_H-M   'P 1'
#
loop_
_entity.id
_entity.type
_entity.pdbx_description
1 polymer ?
#
loop_
_entity_poly.entity_id
_entity_poly.type
_entity_poly.pdbx_seq_one_letter_code
_entity_poly.pdbx_strand_id
1 'polypeptide(L)'
;MNIDEIGPIEGHWLGEIRGTHIGNAFLRVYRSNGELISDLRINIQGEVTVFDGRVNAGPPMTIDLVPHVEPGIEIDQSLVGRMTIGNIHTDGFSSEWELSNGARGIAKWIATTVSQGTTTVQTPLVPIRPAQLISKEVPIGAVTIYRTELEGLIQKLKSLCSNDIEPVITATIDNGKVIMYAKDILARGDLPSSVNECTISIADNQPNAQKSIVINFNKQSESNVVVQGPDETWSTGASVDLTEFMKRYTSYGTTAFRKYGLLINAFIFLSAIIVIPDFDIVERVLLIIVIYTVMIAFISLHALVPNTVIYFDDTKRNPFRRQLPTIYSAVLATGIVAVVTILFKYLPVTSWVLWLRDWFGN
;
A
#
# COMPACT_ATOMS: atom_id res chain seq x y z
N MET A 1 -1.85 -30.48 40.35
CA MET A 1 -1.12 -30.29 39.08
C MET A 1 0.36 -30.28 39.45
N ASN A 2 1.09 -31.30 39.00
CA ASN A 2 2.43 -31.64 39.49
C ASN A 2 3.46 -30.59 39.01
N ILE A 3 4.35 -30.17 39.92
CA ILE A 3 5.35 -29.11 39.72
C ILE A 3 6.57 -29.65 38.93
N ASP A 4 6.59 -30.94 38.61
CA ASP A 4 7.74 -31.63 37.98
C ASP A 4 7.73 -31.65 36.44
N GLU A 5 6.77 -31.00 35.76
CA GLU A 5 6.65 -31.02 34.29
C GLU A 5 6.90 -29.67 33.59
N ILE A 6 7.21 -28.59 34.32
CA ILE A 6 7.73 -27.36 33.69
C ILE A 6 9.25 -27.48 33.69
N GLY A 7 9.80 -27.95 32.56
CA GLY A 7 11.24 -27.90 32.32
C GLY A 7 11.75 -26.50 32.69
N PRO A 8 12.79 -26.39 33.55
CA PRO A 8 13.25 -25.09 34.05
C PRO A 8 13.53 -24.19 32.85
N ILE A 9 13.35 -22.87 33.01
CA ILE A 9 13.59 -21.81 32.02
C ILE A 9 14.97 -21.83 31.31
N GLU A 10 15.78 -22.87 31.52
CA GLU A 10 16.97 -23.22 30.77
C GLU A 10 16.71 -23.14 29.25
N GLY A 11 17.55 -22.37 28.56
CA GLY A 11 17.37 -22.10 27.15
C GLY A 11 17.83 -20.71 26.76
N HIS A 12 17.52 -20.34 25.53
CA HIS A 12 17.76 -19.02 25.00
C HIS A 12 16.41 -18.35 24.76
N TRP A 13 16.34 -17.07 25.08
CA TRP A 13 15.11 -16.30 25.06
C TRP A 13 15.38 -14.95 24.41
N LEU A 14 14.49 -14.57 23.51
CA LEU A 14 14.46 -13.23 22.92
C LEU A 14 13.32 -12.46 23.57
N GLY A 15 13.59 -11.25 24.03
CA GLY A 15 12.59 -10.45 24.68
C GLY A 15 12.65 -8.98 24.32
N GLU A 16 11.56 -8.29 24.64
CA GLU A 16 11.47 -6.85 24.60
C GLU A 16 11.22 -6.34 26.01
N ILE A 17 12.11 -5.46 26.47
CA ILE A 17 12.02 -4.81 27.77
C ILE A 17 11.29 -3.49 27.59
N ARG A 18 10.29 -3.23 28.44
CA ARG A 18 9.47 -2.02 28.45
C ARG A 18 9.36 -1.47 29.87
N GLY A 19 9.35 -0.15 30.04
CA GLY A 19 9.27 0.51 31.34
C GLY A 19 10.09 1.79 31.36
N THR A 20 10.84 2.02 32.44
CA THR A 20 11.80 3.14 32.54
C THR A 20 12.87 3.06 31.44
N HIS A 21 13.26 1.85 31.05
CA HIS A 21 14.10 1.58 29.88
C HIS A 21 13.33 0.74 28.86
N ILE A 22 13.60 0.99 27.58
CA ILE A 22 13.00 0.28 26.45
C ILE A 22 14.13 -0.23 25.57
N GLY A 23 14.11 -1.53 25.26
CA GLY A 23 15.18 -2.14 24.50
C GLY A 23 14.90 -3.59 24.13
N ASN A 24 15.65 -4.07 23.13
CA ASN A 24 15.66 -5.49 22.78
C ASN A 24 16.59 -6.22 23.76
N ALA A 25 16.18 -7.39 24.21
CA ALA A 25 16.92 -8.20 25.16
C ALA A 25 17.11 -9.63 24.70
N PHE A 26 18.23 -10.21 25.10
CA PHE A 26 18.55 -11.61 24.94
C PHE A 26 18.91 -12.19 26.29
N LEU A 27 18.21 -13.24 26.70
CA LEU A 27 18.44 -13.93 27.96
C LEU A 27 18.84 -15.37 27.66
N ARG A 28 19.96 -15.80 28.23
CA ARG A 28 20.39 -17.19 28.20
C ARG A 28 20.39 -17.72 29.62
N VAL A 29 19.63 -18.77 29.89
CA VAL A 29 19.66 -19.48 31.18
C VAL A 29 20.28 -20.85 30.98
N TYR A 30 21.26 -21.19 31.79
CA TYR A 30 21.99 -22.45 31.68
C TYR A 30 22.48 -22.90 33.06
N ARG A 31 22.80 -24.19 33.16
CA ARG A 31 23.36 -24.76 34.37
C ARG A 31 24.89 -24.75 34.33
N SER A 32 25.50 -24.25 35.39
CA SER A 32 26.95 -24.29 35.60
C SER A 32 27.23 -24.74 37.02
N ASN A 33 28.04 -25.79 37.19
CA ASN A 33 28.38 -26.37 38.51
C ASN A 33 27.16 -26.72 39.38
N GLY A 34 26.04 -27.11 38.76
CA GLY A 34 24.80 -27.46 39.45
C GLY A 34 23.88 -26.28 39.79
N GLU A 35 24.33 -25.04 39.59
CA GLU A 35 23.53 -23.83 39.78
C GLU A 35 22.96 -23.32 38.45
N LEU A 36 21.76 -22.73 38.50
CA LEU A 36 21.16 -22.04 37.36
C LEU A 36 21.66 -20.60 37.29
N ILE A 37 22.31 -20.27 36.18
CA ILE A 37 22.90 -18.95 35.92
C ILE A 37 22.24 -18.38 34.66
N SER A 38 22.17 -17.06 34.58
CA SER A 38 21.70 -16.31 33.42
C SER A 38 22.75 -15.33 32.88
N ASP A 39 22.83 -15.21 31.56
CA ASP A 39 23.47 -14.09 30.84
C ASP A 39 22.36 -13.29 30.17
N LEU A 40 22.14 -12.06 30.63
CA LEU A 40 21.14 -11.14 30.09
C LEU A 40 21.85 -9.98 29.38
N ARG A 41 21.53 -9.80 28.09
CA ARG A 41 22.05 -8.69 27.27
C ARG A 41 20.91 -7.80 26.84
N ILE A 42 21.02 -6.52 27.11
CA ILE A 42 19.99 -5.54 26.76
C ILE A 42 20.62 -4.48 25.87
N ASN A 43 20.03 -4.24 24.70
CA ASN A 43 20.35 -3.11 23.85
C ASN A 43 19.40 -1.96 24.16
N ILE A 44 19.91 -0.93 24.84
CA ILE A 44 19.19 0.30 25.16
C ILE A 44 19.81 1.40 24.31
N GLN A 45 19.03 1.97 23.39
CA GLN A 45 19.45 3.10 22.54
C GLN A 45 20.76 2.89 21.76
N GLY A 46 21.10 1.64 21.43
CA GLY A 46 22.31 1.30 20.66
C GLY A 46 23.49 0.85 21.51
N GLU A 47 23.42 0.99 22.83
CA GLU A 47 24.43 0.47 23.77
C GLU A 47 23.99 -0.86 24.36
N VAL A 48 24.91 -1.83 24.41
CA VAL A 48 24.64 -3.17 24.96
C VAL A 48 25.15 -3.25 26.39
N THR A 49 24.23 -3.42 27.33
CA THR A 49 24.53 -3.71 28.74
C THR A 49 24.38 -5.20 28.99
N VAL A 50 25.35 -5.80 29.68
CA VAL A 50 25.37 -7.24 30.01
C VAL A 50 25.20 -7.41 31.52
N PHE A 51 24.36 -8.36 31.92
CA PHE A 51 24.11 -8.74 33.30
C PHE A 51 24.36 -10.23 33.47
N ASP A 52 25.16 -10.58 34.46
CA ASP A 52 25.22 -11.93 35.00
C ASP A 52 24.13 -12.07 36.05
N GLY A 53 23.43 -13.20 36.07
CA GLY A 53 22.41 -13.41 37.08
C GLY A 53 22.32 -14.82 37.63
N ARG A 54 21.82 -14.91 38.86
CA ARG A 54 21.59 -16.19 39.53
C ARG A 54 20.09 -16.44 39.58
N VAL A 55 19.67 -17.61 39.10
CA VAL A 55 18.25 -17.98 39.06
C VAL A 55 17.89 -18.70 40.35
N ASN A 56 16.99 -18.10 41.12
CA ASN A 56 16.35 -18.71 42.28
C ASN A 56 15.04 -19.37 41.83
N ALA A 57 15.05 -20.70 41.73
CA ALA A 57 13.89 -21.49 41.28
C ALA A 57 12.77 -21.66 42.33
N GLY A 58 12.75 -20.84 43.39
CA GLY A 58 11.67 -20.84 44.38
C GLY A 58 10.38 -20.19 43.83
N PRO A 59 9.26 -20.24 44.57
CA PRO A 59 8.07 -19.44 44.28
C PRO A 59 8.10 -18.12 45.09
N PRO A 60 8.16 -16.92 44.47
CA PRO A 60 8.24 -16.67 43.02
C PRO A 60 9.64 -16.94 42.46
N MET A 61 9.71 -17.31 41.17
CA MET A 61 10.98 -17.56 40.50
C MET A 61 11.63 -16.21 40.19
N THR A 62 12.89 -16.03 40.57
CA THR A 62 13.59 -14.75 40.39
C THR A 62 14.97 -14.94 39.79
N ILE A 63 15.45 -13.94 39.05
CA ILE A 63 16.83 -13.81 38.61
C ILE A 63 17.41 -12.56 39.26
N ASP A 64 18.42 -12.72 40.12
CA ASP A 64 19.17 -11.57 40.64
C ASP A 64 20.18 -11.15 39.57
N LEU A 65 20.15 -9.89 39.15
CA LEU A 65 20.93 -9.32 38.04
C LEU A 65 22.08 -8.47 38.55
N VAL A 66 23.30 -8.76 38.12
CA VAL A 66 24.51 -8.01 38.44
C VAL A 66 25.18 -7.59 37.13
N PRO A 67 25.51 -6.30 36.93
CA PRO A 67 26.21 -5.86 35.73
C PRO A 67 27.53 -6.63 35.54
N HIS A 68 27.75 -7.15 34.35
CA HIS A 68 29.01 -7.76 33.97
C HIS A 68 30.05 -6.65 33.78
N VAL A 69 31.11 -6.67 34.57
CA VAL A 69 32.22 -5.71 34.48
C VAL A 69 33.54 -6.45 34.33
N GLU A 70 34.49 -5.84 33.61
CA GLU A 70 35.82 -6.43 33.48
C GLU A 70 36.53 -6.51 34.84
N PRO A 71 37.40 -7.52 35.06
CA PRO A 71 38.12 -7.67 36.32
C PRO A 71 38.92 -6.41 36.67
N GLY A 72 38.67 -5.85 37.85
CA GLY A 72 39.34 -4.64 38.35
C GLY A 72 38.55 -3.34 38.21
N ILE A 73 37.35 -3.38 37.62
CA ILE A 73 36.40 -2.27 37.58
C ILE A 73 35.38 -2.43 38.72
N GLU A 74 35.09 -1.34 39.44
CA GLU A 74 34.04 -1.34 40.46
C GLU A 74 32.65 -1.51 39.83
N ILE A 75 31.85 -2.41 40.41
CA ILE A 75 30.46 -2.64 39.98
C ILE A 75 29.63 -1.42 40.37
N ASP A 76 28.93 -0.83 39.39
CA ASP A 76 27.90 0.17 39.66
C ASP A 76 26.72 -0.47 40.38
N GLN A 77 26.64 -0.25 41.69
CA GLN A 77 25.59 -0.76 42.56
C GLN A 77 24.19 -0.26 42.16
N SER A 78 24.09 0.85 41.42
CA SER A 78 22.82 1.40 40.97
C SER A 78 22.15 0.53 39.88
N LEU A 79 22.95 -0.27 39.17
CA LEU A 79 22.50 -1.17 38.10
C LEU A 79 22.27 -2.61 38.57
N VAL A 80 22.52 -2.93 39.85
CA VAL A 80 22.14 -4.23 40.42
C VAL A 80 20.63 -4.31 40.50
N GLY A 81 20.03 -5.43 40.09
CA GLY A 81 18.58 -5.56 40.01
C GLY A 81 18.06 -6.96 40.25
N ARG A 82 16.75 -7.10 40.08
CA ARG A 82 16.04 -8.37 40.17
C ARG A 82 15.00 -8.44 39.07
N MET A 83 14.88 -9.62 38.47
CA MET A 83 13.80 -9.96 37.55
C MET A 83 12.94 -11.07 38.14
N THR A 84 11.65 -10.80 38.32
CA THR A 84 10.65 -11.76 38.81
C THR A 84 9.94 -12.39 37.62
N ILE A 85 10.00 -13.71 37.52
CA ILE A 85 9.38 -14.46 36.42
C ILE A 85 7.92 -14.76 36.77
N GLY A 86 7.03 -14.32 35.89
CA GLY A 86 5.58 -14.52 35.98
C GLY A 86 5.14 -15.76 35.22
N ASN A 87 4.01 -15.65 34.49
CA ASN A 87 3.42 -16.78 33.78
C ASN A 87 4.40 -17.40 32.78
N ILE A 88 4.73 -18.68 32.98
CA ILE A 88 5.57 -19.49 32.11
C ILE A 88 4.67 -20.34 31.20
N HIS A 89 4.87 -20.22 29.90
CA HIS A 89 4.22 -21.01 28.86
C HIS A 89 5.30 -21.71 28.01
N THR A 90 4.90 -22.68 27.19
CA THR A 90 5.82 -23.45 26.33
C THR A 90 6.49 -22.61 25.23
N ASP A 91 5.88 -21.49 24.85
CA ASP A 91 6.32 -20.58 23.80
C ASP A 91 7.05 -19.34 24.35
N GLY A 92 7.00 -19.10 25.66
CA GLY A 92 7.47 -17.86 26.25
C GLY A 92 7.12 -17.67 27.71
N PHE A 93 7.61 -16.60 28.31
CA PHE A 93 7.20 -16.18 29.65
C PHE A 93 7.17 -14.66 29.78
N SER A 94 6.49 -14.17 30.81
CA SER A 94 6.50 -12.75 31.18
C SER A 94 7.34 -12.56 32.43
N SER A 95 7.99 -11.40 32.56
CA SER A 95 8.72 -11.05 33.77
C SER A 95 8.58 -9.57 34.11
N GLU A 96 8.72 -9.26 35.39
CA GLU A 96 8.87 -7.89 35.89
C GLU A 96 10.34 -7.69 36.29
N TRP A 97 10.92 -6.54 35.99
CA TRP A 97 12.31 -6.23 36.33
C TRP A 97 12.38 -4.92 37.12
N GLU A 98 13.35 -4.86 38.03
CA GLU A 98 13.62 -3.69 38.86
C GLU A 98 15.13 -3.59 39.11
N LEU A 99 15.68 -2.38 38.98
CA LEU A 99 17.06 -2.04 39.32
C LEU A 99 17.11 -1.23 40.61
N SER A 100 18.26 -1.22 41.28
CA SER A 100 18.47 -0.54 42.57
C SER A 100 18.34 0.98 42.46
N ASN A 101 18.54 1.55 41.26
CA ASN A 101 18.27 2.96 40.97
C ASN A 101 16.76 3.31 40.86
N GLY A 102 15.87 2.34 41.02
CA GLY A 102 14.41 2.51 40.92
C GLY A 102 13.84 2.38 39.51
N ALA A 103 14.68 2.12 38.49
CA ALA A 103 14.20 1.79 37.16
C ALA A 103 13.48 0.43 37.18
N ARG A 104 12.31 0.35 36.56
CA ARG A 104 11.50 -0.86 36.57
C ARG A 104 10.66 -1.00 35.32
N GLY A 105 10.15 -2.20 35.10
CA GLY A 105 9.26 -2.47 33.99
C GLY A 105 8.88 -3.93 33.83
N ILE A 106 8.42 -4.26 32.62
CA ILE A 106 8.01 -5.60 32.23
C ILE A 106 8.81 -6.06 31.02
N ALA A 107 8.95 -7.37 30.87
CA ALA A 107 9.52 -7.98 29.69
C ALA A 107 8.69 -9.19 29.26
N LYS A 108 8.59 -9.39 27.94
CA LYS A 108 8.01 -10.59 27.35
C LYS A 108 9.11 -11.36 26.64
N TRP A 109 9.21 -12.65 26.92
CA TRP A 109 10.25 -13.54 26.42
C TRP A 109 9.64 -14.60 25.51
N ILE A 110 10.32 -14.89 24.42
CA ILE A 110 9.94 -15.89 23.41
C ILE A 110 11.08 -16.90 23.34
N ALA A 111 10.74 -18.19 23.41
CA ALA A 111 11.72 -19.26 23.32
C ALA A 111 12.43 -19.25 21.97
N THR A 112 13.76 -19.35 21.96
CA THR A 112 14.53 -19.62 20.74
C THR A 112 15.34 -20.90 20.88
N THR A 113 15.12 -21.84 19.98
CA THR A 113 15.92 -23.06 19.89
C THR A 113 17.23 -22.74 19.16
N VAL A 114 18.27 -22.42 19.92
CA VAL A 114 19.65 -22.51 19.42
C VAL A 114 20.07 -23.97 19.60
N SER A 115 20.06 -24.76 18.52
CA SER A 115 20.66 -26.11 18.54
C SER A 115 22.14 -25.98 18.91
N GLN A 116 22.47 -26.31 20.16
CA GLN A 116 23.87 -26.46 20.59
C GLN A 116 24.42 -27.74 19.96
N GLY A 117 24.94 -27.63 18.75
CA GLY A 117 25.69 -28.67 18.08
C GLY A 117 27.13 -28.68 18.56
N THR A 118 27.45 -29.51 19.54
CA THR A 118 28.83 -29.97 19.78
C THR A 118 29.22 -30.96 18.69
N THR A 119 29.50 -30.48 17.48
CA THR A 119 30.32 -31.22 16.51
C THR A 119 30.83 -30.22 15.48
N THR A 120 32.12 -30.30 15.18
CA THR A 120 32.78 -29.74 14.02
C THR A 120 32.09 -30.23 12.74
N VAL A 121 30.99 -29.60 12.36
CA VAL A 121 30.45 -29.60 11.02
C VAL A 121 30.08 -28.15 10.77
N GLN A 122 30.82 -27.49 9.89
CA GLN A 122 30.37 -26.27 9.24
C GLN A 122 29.07 -26.61 8.52
N THR A 123 27.96 -26.55 9.23
CA THR A 123 26.66 -26.37 8.61
C THR A 123 26.75 -24.95 8.08
N PRO A 124 26.73 -24.73 6.75
CA PRO A 124 26.81 -23.37 6.23
C PRO A 124 25.70 -22.60 6.91
N LEU A 125 26.02 -21.42 7.46
CA LEU A 125 25.05 -20.42 7.87
C LEU A 125 23.97 -20.42 6.78
N VAL A 126 22.81 -21.02 7.04
CA VAL A 126 21.68 -20.88 6.13
C VAL A 126 21.43 -19.39 6.23
N PRO A 127 21.73 -18.62 5.16
CA PRO A 127 21.55 -17.18 5.22
C PRO A 127 20.09 -16.98 5.63
N ILE A 128 19.81 -16.10 6.59
CA ILE A 128 18.46 -15.57 6.76
C ILE A 128 18.16 -14.94 5.40
N ARG A 129 17.51 -15.71 4.52
CA ARG A 129 17.14 -15.20 3.20
C ARG A 129 16.12 -14.12 3.52
N PRO A 130 16.33 -12.86 3.10
CA PRO A 130 15.28 -11.86 3.23
C PRO A 130 14.02 -12.48 2.64
N ALA A 131 12.90 -12.41 3.38
CA ALA A 131 11.65 -12.96 2.91
C ALA A 131 11.38 -12.37 1.52
N GLN A 132 11.42 -13.22 0.50
CA GLN A 132 11.24 -12.80 -0.88
C GLN A 132 9.76 -12.49 -1.06
N LEU A 133 9.43 -11.21 -1.18
CA LEU A 133 8.08 -10.78 -1.50
C LEU A 133 7.95 -10.63 -3.01
N ILE A 134 6.93 -11.26 -3.56
CA ILE A 134 6.58 -11.14 -4.98
C ILE A 134 5.52 -10.06 -5.09
N SER A 135 5.86 -9.01 -5.84
CA SER A 135 4.99 -7.86 -6.08
C SER A 135 4.43 -7.94 -7.49
N LYS A 136 3.10 -7.88 -7.63
CA LYS A 136 2.42 -7.71 -8.92
C LYS A 136 1.63 -6.41 -8.92
N GLU A 137 1.83 -5.65 -9.98
CA GLU A 137 1.15 -4.38 -10.22
C GLU A 137 0.24 -4.51 -11.45
N VAL A 138 -1.03 -4.11 -11.31
CA VAL A 138 -2.02 -4.20 -12.38
C VAL A 138 -2.79 -2.88 -12.50
N PRO A 139 -2.88 -2.27 -13.71
CA PRO A 139 -3.66 -1.06 -13.92
C PRO A 139 -5.17 -1.36 -13.98
N ILE A 140 -5.99 -0.47 -13.38
CA ILE A 140 -7.45 -0.63 -13.22
C ILE A 140 -8.23 0.31 -14.14
N GLY A 141 -7.57 1.32 -14.71
CA GLY A 141 -8.17 2.35 -15.56
C GLY A 141 -8.94 3.41 -14.77
N ALA A 142 -9.96 3.99 -15.41
CA ALA A 142 -10.81 5.03 -14.83
C ALA A 142 -11.94 4.43 -14.00
N VAL A 143 -12.03 4.79 -12.73
CA VAL A 143 -12.90 4.12 -11.76
C VAL A 143 -13.87 5.11 -11.12
N THR A 144 -15.12 4.69 -10.94
CA THR A 144 -16.09 5.42 -10.12
C THR A 144 -16.67 4.47 -9.10
N ILE A 145 -16.45 4.76 -7.82
CA ILE A 145 -16.88 3.93 -6.70
C ILE A 145 -17.84 4.72 -5.82
N TYR A 146 -19.00 4.16 -5.57
CA TYR A 146 -19.95 4.65 -4.57
C TYR A 146 -19.67 4.03 -3.19
N ARG A 147 -20.24 4.60 -2.13
CA ARG A 147 -20.00 4.15 -0.76
C ARG A 147 -20.32 2.66 -0.57
N THR A 148 -21.47 2.19 -1.03
CA THR A 148 -21.81 0.73 -0.98
C THR A 148 -20.80 -0.14 -1.70
N GLU A 149 -20.21 0.36 -2.79
CA GLU A 149 -19.21 -0.36 -3.59
C GLU A 149 -17.84 -0.32 -2.91
N LEU A 150 -17.51 0.77 -2.22
CA LEU A 150 -16.33 0.90 -1.37
C LEU A 150 -16.39 -0.07 -0.19
N GLU A 151 -17.54 -0.21 0.46
CA GLU A 151 -17.79 -1.22 1.49
C GLU A 151 -17.58 -2.63 0.94
N GLY A 152 -18.12 -2.92 -0.25
CA GLY A 152 -17.87 -4.19 -0.95
C GLY A 152 -16.39 -4.44 -1.25
N LEU A 153 -15.65 -3.40 -1.63
CA LEU A 153 -14.21 -3.47 -1.88
C LEU A 153 -13.43 -3.76 -0.58
N ILE A 154 -13.79 -3.10 0.51
CA ILE A 154 -13.20 -3.32 1.84
C ILE A 154 -13.41 -4.78 2.28
N GLN A 155 -14.62 -5.31 2.11
CA GLN A 155 -14.91 -6.72 2.42
C GLN A 155 -14.12 -7.67 1.54
N LYS A 156 -13.97 -7.36 0.25
CA LYS A 156 -13.15 -8.15 -0.67
C LYS A 156 -11.68 -8.15 -0.24
N LEU A 157 -11.12 -7.01 0.14
CA LEU A 157 -9.75 -6.91 0.66
C LEU A 157 -9.54 -7.75 1.92
N LYS A 158 -10.48 -7.67 2.88
CA LYS A 158 -10.47 -8.49 4.09
C LYS A 158 -10.46 -9.98 3.78
N SER A 159 -11.24 -10.42 2.79
CA SER A 159 -11.30 -11.82 2.38
C SER A 159 -10.02 -12.36 1.74
N LEU A 160 -9.18 -11.49 1.14
CA LEU A 160 -7.92 -11.87 0.50
C LEU A 160 -6.74 -11.95 1.48
N CYS A 161 -6.78 -11.15 2.54
CA CYS A 161 -5.81 -11.16 3.63
C CYS A 161 -6.35 -11.97 4.81
N SER A 162 -6.84 -11.29 5.84
CA SER A 162 -7.49 -11.86 7.03
C SER A 162 -8.65 -10.95 7.45
N ASN A 163 -9.78 -11.54 7.84
CA ASN A 163 -11.02 -10.79 8.15
C ASN A 163 -10.87 -9.84 9.36
N ASP A 164 -9.93 -10.13 10.26
CA ASP A 164 -9.68 -9.37 11.49
C ASP A 164 -8.86 -8.09 11.25
N ILE A 165 -8.30 -7.93 10.05
CA ILE A 165 -7.45 -6.78 9.72
C ILE A 165 -8.31 -5.70 9.07
N GLU A 166 -8.27 -4.51 9.66
CA GLU A 166 -8.98 -3.36 9.14
C GLU A 166 -8.13 -2.63 8.08
N PRO A 167 -8.63 -2.46 6.83
CA PRO A 167 -7.93 -1.67 5.84
C PRO A 167 -7.76 -0.22 6.29
N VAL A 168 -6.70 0.42 5.84
CA VAL A 168 -6.43 1.84 6.04
C VAL A 168 -6.75 2.57 4.74
N ILE A 169 -7.46 3.69 4.86
CA ILE A 169 -7.80 4.57 3.75
C ILE A 169 -7.05 5.89 3.96
N THR A 170 -6.27 6.27 2.95
CA THR A 170 -5.61 7.56 2.84
C THR A 170 -6.33 8.37 1.77
N ALA A 171 -7.07 9.40 2.17
CA ALA A 171 -7.80 10.27 1.24
C ALA A 171 -7.18 11.67 1.19
N THR A 172 -7.07 12.26 0.00
CA THR A 172 -6.64 13.66 -0.16
C THR A 172 -7.86 14.58 -0.04
N ILE A 173 -7.88 15.47 0.96
CA ILE A 173 -8.98 16.40 1.27
C ILE A 173 -8.38 17.80 1.46
N ASP A 174 -8.88 18.79 0.70
CA ASP A 174 -8.48 20.20 0.83
C ASP A 174 -6.96 20.43 0.91
N ASN A 175 -6.20 19.73 0.06
CA ASN A 175 -4.72 19.69 0.00
C ASN A 175 -4.03 19.03 1.21
N GLY A 176 -4.78 18.52 2.19
CA GLY A 176 -4.30 17.63 3.25
C GLY A 176 -4.48 16.16 2.91
N LYS A 177 -3.79 15.28 3.64
CA LYS A 177 -4.02 13.83 3.60
C LYS A 177 -4.59 13.38 4.92
N VAL A 178 -5.70 12.64 4.86
CA VAL A 178 -6.32 12.04 6.02
C VAL A 178 -6.12 10.53 5.94
N ILE A 179 -5.48 9.96 6.95
CA ILE A 179 -5.16 8.54 7.05
C ILE A 179 -5.93 7.98 8.24
N MET A 180 -6.83 7.04 8.02
CA MET A 180 -7.54 6.35 9.10
C MET A 180 -8.04 4.97 8.66
N TYR A 181 -8.53 4.20 9.62
CA TYR A 181 -9.16 2.91 9.31
C TYR A 181 -10.43 3.09 8.47
N ALA A 182 -10.70 2.11 7.61
CA ALA A 182 -11.81 2.16 6.67
C ALA A 182 -13.16 2.32 7.39
N LYS A 183 -13.40 1.55 8.46
CA LYS A 183 -14.58 1.72 9.32
C LYS A 183 -14.77 3.15 9.87
N ASP A 184 -13.68 3.82 10.23
CA ASP A 184 -13.74 5.16 10.84
C ASP A 184 -14.01 6.22 9.77
N ILE A 185 -13.43 6.05 8.57
CA ILE A 185 -13.73 6.92 7.41
C ILE A 185 -15.20 6.82 7.01
N LEU A 186 -15.74 5.59 7.00
CA LEU A 186 -17.14 5.37 6.61
C LEU A 186 -18.11 5.89 7.66
N ALA A 187 -17.75 5.84 8.94
CA ALA A 187 -18.58 6.35 10.03
C ALA A 187 -18.62 7.88 10.10
N ARG A 188 -17.62 8.57 9.54
CA ARG A 188 -17.54 10.04 9.54
C ARG A 188 -18.53 10.67 8.55
N GLY A 189 -19.33 11.60 9.05
CA GLY A 189 -20.26 12.40 8.25
C GLY A 189 -19.71 13.77 7.81
N ASP A 190 -18.53 14.15 8.32
CA ASP A 190 -17.89 15.45 8.08
C ASP A 190 -16.89 15.44 6.91
N LEU A 191 -16.70 14.29 6.27
CA LEU A 191 -15.85 14.15 5.08
C LEU A 191 -16.54 14.77 3.85
N PRO A 192 -15.77 15.28 2.88
CA PRO A 192 -16.35 15.75 1.62
C PRO A 192 -17.09 14.60 0.93
N SER A 193 -18.18 14.92 0.24
CA SER A 193 -19.04 13.90 -0.38
C SER A 193 -18.33 13.02 -1.41
N SER A 194 -17.22 13.49 -1.97
CA SER A 194 -16.41 12.75 -2.93
C SER A 194 -14.94 13.16 -2.90
N VAL A 195 -14.05 12.20 -3.13
CA VAL A 195 -12.61 12.41 -3.32
C VAL A 195 -12.16 11.85 -4.67
N ASN A 196 -11.18 12.50 -5.28
CA ASN A 196 -10.64 12.10 -6.59
C ASN A 196 -9.29 11.37 -6.48
N GLU A 197 -8.72 11.35 -5.28
CA GLU A 197 -7.45 10.70 -4.99
C GLU A 197 -7.55 10.01 -3.63
N CYS A 198 -7.21 8.72 -3.60
CA CYS A 198 -7.32 7.89 -2.43
C CYS A 198 -6.42 6.66 -2.55
N THR A 199 -5.82 6.22 -1.46
CA THR A 199 -5.12 4.94 -1.38
C THR A 199 -5.81 4.08 -0.34
N ILE A 200 -6.12 2.84 -0.68
CA ILE A 200 -6.61 1.84 0.27
C ILE A 200 -5.52 0.80 0.44
N SER A 201 -5.08 0.55 1.67
CA SER A 201 -4.06 -0.44 1.97
C SER A 201 -4.52 -1.41 3.05
N ILE A 202 -4.16 -2.67 2.89
CA ILE A 202 -4.30 -3.71 3.90
C ILE A 202 -2.98 -4.49 3.95
N ALA A 203 -2.48 -4.76 5.15
CA ALA A 203 -1.27 -5.53 5.36
C ALA A 203 -1.50 -6.57 6.45
N ASP A 204 -1.24 -7.83 6.12
CA ASP A 204 -1.24 -8.96 7.03
C ASP A 204 0.21 -9.36 7.33
N ASN A 205 0.65 -9.04 8.55
CA ASN A 205 2.04 -9.21 8.98
C ASN A 205 2.22 -10.52 9.75
N GLN A 206 1.85 -11.65 9.13
CA GLN A 206 2.15 -12.95 9.72
C GLN A 206 3.64 -13.30 9.56
N PRO A 207 4.26 -13.93 10.57
CA PRO A 207 5.61 -14.48 10.44
C PRO A 207 5.67 -15.43 9.24
N ASN A 208 6.58 -15.17 8.29
CA ASN A 208 6.80 -15.95 7.05
C ASN A 208 5.70 -15.91 5.97
N ALA A 209 4.61 -15.17 6.16
CA ALA A 209 3.51 -15.09 5.19
C ALA A 209 2.96 -13.65 5.05
N GLN A 210 3.85 -12.67 4.96
CA GLN A 210 3.48 -11.27 4.79
C GLN A 210 2.71 -11.06 3.48
N LYS A 211 1.51 -10.51 3.60
CA LYS A 211 0.64 -10.18 2.46
C LYS A 211 0.28 -8.70 2.55
N SER A 212 0.44 -7.96 1.48
CA SER A 212 -0.02 -6.58 1.40
C SER A 212 -0.77 -6.34 0.10
N ILE A 213 -1.82 -5.53 0.19
CA ILE A 213 -2.56 -5.08 -0.97
C ILE A 213 -2.70 -3.56 -0.84
N VAL A 214 -2.31 -2.85 -1.89
CA VAL A 214 -2.41 -1.40 -1.98
C VAL A 214 -3.14 -1.08 -3.27
N ILE A 215 -4.25 -0.36 -3.17
CA ILE A 215 -5.00 0.15 -4.31
C ILE A 215 -4.81 1.67 -4.33
N ASN A 216 -4.18 2.19 -5.38
CA ASN A 216 -4.06 3.63 -5.56
C ASN A 216 -5.07 4.12 -6.59
N PHE A 217 -5.92 5.02 -6.14
CA PHE A 217 -6.86 5.75 -6.94
C PHE A 217 -6.30 7.14 -7.22
N ASN A 218 -5.97 7.39 -8.48
CA ASN A 218 -5.37 8.65 -8.89
C ASN A 218 -6.38 9.53 -9.63
N LYS A 219 -6.25 10.85 -9.46
CA LYS A 219 -7.07 11.86 -10.17
C LYS A 219 -6.68 11.99 -11.65
N GLN A 220 -5.38 11.97 -11.94
CA GLN A 220 -4.84 12.31 -13.27
C GLN A 220 -4.08 11.17 -13.93
N SER A 221 -3.38 10.34 -13.17
CA SER A 221 -2.68 9.14 -13.67
C SER A 221 -3.57 7.91 -13.60
N GLU A 222 -3.10 6.80 -14.19
CA GLU A 222 -3.76 5.50 -14.09
C GLU A 222 -3.82 5.05 -12.63
N SER A 223 -4.96 4.48 -12.24
CA SER A 223 -5.14 3.83 -10.95
C SER A 223 -4.59 2.41 -11.05
N ASN A 224 -3.91 1.93 -10.01
CA ASN A 224 -3.25 0.64 -9.99
C ASN A 224 -3.57 -0.15 -8.71
N VAL A 225 -3.53 -1.47 -8.82
CA VAL A 225 -3.46 -2.38 -7.68
C VAL A 225 -2.05 -2.90 -7.60
N VAL A 226 -1.46 -2.84 -6.41
CA VAL A 226 -0.22 -3.51 -6.06
C VAL A 226 -0.55 -4.60 -5.04
N VAL A 227 -0.23 -5.84 -5.37
CA VAL A 227 -0.37 -6.99 -4.47
C VAL A 227 1.02 -7.54 -4.20
N GLN A 228 1.36 -7.72 -2.92
CA GLN A 228 2.62 -8.31 -2.49
C GLN A 228 2.35 -9.50 -1.59
N GLY A 229 3.04 -10.62 -1.82
CA GLY A 229 2.85 -11.82 -1.02
C GLY A 229 4.06 -12.75 -1.01
N PRO A 230 3.98 -13.85 -0.25
CA PRO A 230 5.08 -14.79 -0.07
C PRO A 230 5.35 -15.66 -1.31
N ASP A 231 4.37 -15.83 -2.19
CA ASP A 231 4.49 -16.65 -3.40
C ASP A 231 3.78 -16.04 -4.62
N GLU A 232 4.18 -16.49 -5.82
CA GLU A 232 3.66 -15.96 -7.08
C GLU A 232 2.20 -16.36 -7.29
N THR A 233 1.83 -17.56 -6.84
CA THR A 233 0.50 -18.13 -7.04
C THR A 233 -0.56 -17.28 -6.34
N TRP A 234 -0.33 -16.93 -5.08
CA TRP A 234 -1.22 -16.08 -4.29
C TRP A 234 -1.25 -14.65 -4.82
N SER A 235 -0.09 -14.04 -5.08
CA SER A 235 -0.05 -12.66 -5.60
C SER A 235 -0.72 -12.53 -6.97
N THR A 236 -0.57 -13.53 -7.84
CA THR A 236 -1.28 -13.60 -9.13
C THR A 236 -2.78 -13.82 -8.94
N GLY A 237 -3.17 -14.78 -8.11
CA GLY A 237 -4.58 -15.07 -7.85
C GLY A 237 -5.32 -13.85 -7.28
N ALA A 238 -4.74 -13.22 -6.24
CA ALA A 238 -5.31 -12.04 -5.61
C ALA A 238 -5.36 -10.83 -6.56
N SER A 239 -4.34 -10.61 -7.38
CA SER A 239 -4.35 -9.52 -8.37
C SER A 239 -5.39 -9.74 -9.47
N VAL A 240 -5.54 -10.96 -9.99
CA VAL A 240 -6.56 -11.30 -10.99
C VAL A 240 -7.97 -11.15 -10.41
N ASP A 241 -8.23 -11.72 -9.24
CA ASP A 241 -9.53 -11.68 -8.56
C ASP A 241 -9.93 -10.23 -8.22
N LEU A 242 -8.99 -9.43 -7.70
CA LEU A 242 -9.23 -8.03 -7.41
C LEU A 242 -9.43 -7.21 -8.70
N THR A 243 -8.67 -7.47 -9.75
CA THR A 243 -8.86 -6.79 -11.05
C THR A 243 -10.22 -7.13 -11.65
N GLU A 244 -10.66 -8.38 -11.60
CA GLU A 244 -11.98 -8.80 -12.06
C GLU A 244 -13.10 -8.16 -11.24
N PHE A 245 -12.94 -8.11 -9.91
CA PHE A 245 -13.85 -7.38 -9.03
C PHE A 245 -13.98 -5.91 -9.44
N MET A 246 -12.85 -5.26 -9.74
CA MET A 246 -12.76 -3.84 -10.08
C MET A 246 -13.27 -3.49 -11.48
N LYS A 247 -13.19 -4.41 -12.45
CA LYS A 247 -13.75 -4.21 -13.81
C LYS A 247 -15.22 -3.80 -13.79
N ARG A 248 -15.98 -4.20 -12.77
CA ARG A 248 -17.39 -3.82 -12.57
C ARG A 248 -17.59 -2.34 -12.23
N TYR A 249 -16.56 -1.68 -11.72
CA TYR A 249 -16.56 -0.26 -11.33
C TYR A 249 -15.73 0.62 -12.29
N THR A 250 -14.91 0.00 -13.15
CA THR A 250 -14.19 0.69 -14.22
C THR A 250 -15.17 1.14 -15.32
N SER A 251 -14.91 2.32 -15.89
CA SER A 251 -15.56 2.79 -17.12
C SER A 251 -14.60 2.62 -18.30
N TYR A 252 -14.92 1.70 -19.21
CA TYR A 252 -14.12 1.49 -20.42
C TYR A 252 -14.03 2.76 -21.27
N GLY A 253 -15.16 3.45 -21.46
CA GLY A 253 -15.21 4.68 -22.25
C GLY A 253 -14.36 5.81 -21.66
N THR A 254 -14.44 6.02 -20.34
CA THR A 254 -13.61 7.03 -19.66
C THR A 254 -12.13 6.67 -19.73
N THR A 255 -11.79 5.38 -19.57
CA THR A 255 -10.41 4.89 -19.67
C THR A 255 -9.85 5.10 -21.08
N ALA A 256 -10.61 4.74 -22.11
CA ALA A 256 -10.22 4.94 -23.50
C ALA A 256 -10.08 6.44 -23.84
N PHE A 257 -11.00 7.27 -23.37
CA PHE A 257 -10.92 8.72 -23.54
C PHE A 257 -9.68 9.32 -22.87
N ARG A 258 -9.32 8.86 -21.66
CA ARG A 258 -8.08 9.29 -20.98
C ARG A 258 -6.81 8.80 -21.67
N LYS A 259 -6.82 7.58 -22.19
CA LYS A 259 -5.65 6.97 -22.84
C LYS A 259 -5.40 7.51 -24.25
N TYR A 260 -6.47 7.72 -25.01
CA TYR A 260 -6.40 8.06 -26.44
C TYR A 260 -6.91 9.47 -26.76
N GLY A 261 -7.36 10.24 -25.76
CA GLY A 261 -7.88 11.59 -25.97
C GLY A 261 -6.89 12.49 -26.70
N LEU A 262 -5.60 12.47 -26.33
CA LEU A 262 -4.60 13.26 -27.05
C LEU A 262 -4.40 12.84 -28.51
N LEU A 263 -4.64 11.57 -28.87
CA LEU A 263 -4.55 11.15 -30.27
C LEU A 263 -5.65 11.79 -31.13
N ILE A 264 -6.81 12.12 -30.54
CA ILE A 264 -7.89 12.81 -31.26
C ILE A 264 -7.37 14.17 -31.78
N ASN A 265 -6.58 14.90 -30.99
CA ASN A 265 -5.96 16.14 -31.44
C ASN A 265 -4.99 15.92 -32.61
N ALA A 266 -4.22 14.83 -32.59
CA ALA A 266 -3.35 14.47 -33.70
C ALA A 266 -4.15 14.16 -34.97
N PHE A 267 -5.28 13.46 -34.85
CA PHE A 267 -6.18 13.20 -35.97
C PHE A 267 -6.81 14.48 -36.51
N ILE A 268 -7.34 15.35 -35.64
CA ILE A 268 -7.90 16.66 -36.05
C ILE A 268 -6.86 17.47 -36.80
N PHE A 269 -5.64 17.54 -36.29
CA PHE A 269 -4.54 18.28 -36.92
C PHE A 269 -4.14 17.66 -38.28
N LEU A 270 -4.07 16.35 -38.37
CA LEU A 270 -3.77 15.66 -39.63
C LEU A 270 -4.87 15.90 -40.68
N SER A 271 -6.14 15.80 -40.27
CA SER A 271 -7.28 16.14 -41.13
C SER A 271 -7.22 17.60 -41.60
N ALA A 272 -6.80 18.53 -40.73
CA ALA A 272 -6.60 19.92 -41.07
C ALA A 272 -5.57 20.08 -42.20
N ILE A 273 -4.41 19.44 -42.08
CA ILE A 273 -3.33 19.51 -43.08
C ILE A 273 -3.80 19.04 -44.46
N ILE A 274 -4.61 17.99 -44.51
CA ILE A 274 -5.15 17.46 -45.77
C ILE A 274 -6.09 18.47 -46.43
N VAL A 275 -6.86 19.20 -45.62
CA VAL A 275 -7.96 20.07 -46.08
C VAL A 275 -7.49 21.51 -46.37
N ILE A 276 -6.47 22.01 -45.66
CA ILE A 276 -5.96 23.40 -45.77
C ILE A 276 -5.58 23.84 -47.21
N PRO A 277 -4.93 23.03 -48.07
CA PRO A 277 -4.48 23.46 -49.38
C PRO A 277 -5.59 23.99 -50.30
N ASP A 278 -6.83 23.54 -50.10
CA ASP A 278 -7.96 23.82 -51.01
C ASP A 278 -8.60 25.21 -50.79
N PHE A 279 -8.18 25.94 -49.75
CA PHE A 279 -8.76 27.23 -49.36
C PHE A 279 -7.93 28.43 -49.81
N ASP A 280 -8.54 29.60 -49.94
CA ASP A 280 -7.80 30.86 -50.11
C ASP A 280 -7.13 31.30 -48.79
N ILE A 281 -6.17 32.24 -48.84
CA ILE A 281 -5.35 32.63 -47.68
C ILE A 281 -6.18 33.07 -46.47
N VAL A 282 -7.26 33.80 -46.68
CA VAL A 282 -8.15 34.29 -45.61
C VAL A 282 -8.93 33.12 -44.98
N GLU A 283 -9.44 32.22 -45.81
CA GLU A 283 -10.18 31.04 -45.37
C GLU A 283 -9.28 30.04 -44.65
N ARG A 284 -8.04 29.85 -45.11
CA ARG A 284 -7.02 29.05 -44.42
C ARG A 284 -6.76 29.56 -43.01
N VAL A 285 -6.57 30.86 -42.85
CA VAL A 285 -6.33 31.48 -41.53
C VAL A 285 -7.54 31.26 -40.63
N LEU A 286 -8.77 31.46 -41.13
CA LEU A 286 -9.98 31.24 -40.35
C LEU A 286 -10.15 29.77 -39.95
N LEU A 287 -9.90 28.85 -40.88
CA LEU A 287 -9.94 27.40 -40.61
C LEU A 287 -8.93 26.99 -39.54
N ILE A 288 -7.69 27.49 -39.63
CA ILE A 288 -6.64 27.23 -38.63
C ILE A 288 -7.08 27.73 -37.24
N ILE A 289 -7.65 28.94 -37.16
CA ILE A 289 -8.14 29.51 -35.88
C ILE A 289 -9.25 28.63 -35.29
N VAL A 290 -10.21 28.19 -36.12
CA VAL A 290 -11.31 27.32 -35.66
C VAL A 290 -10.78 25.98 -35.16
N ILE A 291 -9.91 25.34 -35.94
CA ILE A 291 -9.32 24.04 -35.57
C ILE A 291 -8.51 24.15 -34.27
N TYR A 292 -7.68 25.19 -34.16
CA TYR A 292 -6.90 25.45 -32.96
C TYR A 292 -7.80 25.69 -31.73
N THR A 293 -8.89 26.44 -31.90
CA THR A 293 -9.89 26.67 -30.85
C THR A 293 -10.55 25.36 -30.39
N VAL A 294 -10.91 24.48 -31.35
CA VAL A 294 -11.47 23.15 -31.05
C VAL A 294 -10.45 22.28 -30.32
N MET A 295 -9.17 22.29 -30.72
CA MET A 295 -8.11 21.54 -30.05
C MET A 295 -7.89 22.01 -28.60
N ILE A 296 -7.87 23.33 -28.37
CA ILE A 296 -7.78 23.88 -27.00
C ILE A 296 -8.98 23.45 -26.17
N ALA A 297 -10.19 23.62 -26.70
CA ALA A 297 -11.41 23.20 -26.01
C ALA A 297 -11.37 21.72 -25.64
N PHE A 298 -10.83 20.88 -26.53
CA PHE A 298 -10.65 19.45 -26.30
C PHE A 298 -9.64 19.17 -25.17
N ILE A 299 -8.48 19.84 -25.16
CA ILE A 299 -7.49 19.69 -24.07
C ILE A 299 -8.09 20.10 -22.73
N SER A 300 -8.79 21.24 -22.69
CA SER A 300 -9.45 21.72 -21.49
C SER A 300 -10.51 20.75 -20.99
N LEU A 301 -11.33 20.19 -21.89
CA LEU A 301 -12.32 19.19 -21.53
C LEU A 301 -11.67 17.89 -21.04
N HIS A 302 -10.60 17.43 -21.71
CA HIS A 302 -9.86 16.26 -21.30
C HIS A 302 -9.28 16.40 -19.88
N ALA A 303 -8.80 17.59 -19.52
CA ALA A 303 -8.31 17.88 -18.18
C ALA A 303 -9.40 17.82 -17.10
N LEU A 304 -10.66 18.15 -17.44
CA LEU A 304 -11.79 18.21 -16.51
C LEU A 304 -12.35 16.85 -16.09
N VAL A 305 -12.10 15.77 -16.83
CA VAL A 305 -12.69 14.45 -16.58
C VAL A 305 -11.79 13.63 -15.64
N PRO A 306 -11.96 13.62 -14.30
CA PRO A 306 -11.05 12.90 -13.40
C PRO A 306 -10.98 11.40 -13.75
N ASN A 307 -9.80 10.80 -13.56
CA ASN A 307 -9.62 9.36 -13.77
C ASN A 307 -10.37 8.56 -12.68
N THR A 308 -10.35 9.04 -11.44
CA THR A 308 -11.07 8.40 -10.34
C THR A 308 -11.97 9.37 -9.59
N VAL A 309 -13.15 8.88 -9.19
CA VAL A 309 -14.04 9.54 -8.23
C VAL A 309 -14.57 8.49 -7.25
N ILE A 310 -14.38 8.73 -5.96
CA ILE A 310 -14.89 7.89 -4.87
C ILE A 310 -15.88 8.73 -4.07
N TYR A 311 -17.10 8.23 -3.88
CA TYR A 311 -18.13 8.87 -3.08
C TYR A 311 -18.21 8.23 -1.70
N PHE A 312 -18.14 9.04 -0.66
CA PHE A 312 -18.32 8.60 0.73
C PHE A 312 -19.78 8.66 1.20
N ASP A 313 -20.65 9.29 0.41
CA ASP A 313 -22.07 9.49 0.68
C ASP A 313 -22.93 8.86 -0.43
N ASP A 314 -23.94 8.10 -0.04
CA ASP A 314 -24.89 7.41 -0.93
C ASP A 314 -25.90 8.36 -1.59
N THR A 315 -26.13 9.55 -1.02
CA THR A 315 -27.15 10.49 -1.52
C THR A 315 -26.88 11.02 -2.93
N LYS A 316 -25.64 10.89 -3.43
CA LYS A 316 -25.21 11.41 -4.74
C LYS A 316 -25.01 10.32 -5.81
N ARG A 317 -25.62 9.15 -5.65
CA ARG A 317 -25.59 8.09 -6.67
C ARG A 317 -26.32 8.52 -7.94
N ASN A 318 -25.59 9.09 -8.90
CA ASN A 318 -26.12 9.41 -10.21
C ASN A 318 -25.49 8.49 -11.27
N PRO A 319 -26.19 7.44 -11.75
CA PRO A 319 -25.64 6.49 -12.73
C PRO A 319 -25.26 7.17 -14.05
N PHE A 320 -25.90 8.30 -14.40
CA PHE A 320 -25.56 9.05 -15.61
C PHE A 320 -24.20 9.75 -15.53
N ARG A 321 -23.72 10.11 -14.33
CA ARG A 321 -22.38 10.69 -14.17
C ARG A 321 -21.27 9.77 -14.62
N ARG A 322 -21.50 8.45 -14.54
CA ARG A 322 -20.53 7.43 -14.99
C ARG A 322 -20.39 7.37 -16.51
N GLN A 323 -21.42 7.77 -17.25
CA GLN A 323 -21.45 7.77 -18.73
C GLN A 323 -21.23 9.15 -19.35
N LEU A 324 -21.30 10.24 -18.58
CA LEU A 324 -21.06 11.61 -19.06
C LEU A 324 -19.81 11.74 -19.94
N PRO A 325 -18.63 11.19 -19.57
CA PRO A 325 -17.44 11.28 -20.42
C PRO A 325 -17.62 10.65 -21.80
N THR A 326 -18.35 9.52 -21.87
CA THR A 326 -18.67 8.83 -23.12
C THR A 326 -19.63 9.65 -23.97
N ILE A 327 -20.65 10.25 -23.33
CA ILE A 327 -21.60 11.14 -24.01
C ILE A 327 -20.87 12.38 -24.55
N TYR A 328 -19.98 12.99 -23.78
CA TYR A 328 -19.17 14.12 -24.23
C TYR A 328 -18.25 13.74 -25.40
N SER A 329 -17.59 12.58 -25.33
CA SER A 329 -16.76 12.10 -26.45
C SER A 329 -17.60 11.83 -27.70
N ALA A 330 -18.81 11.30 -27.56
CA ALA A 330 -19.72 11.05 -28.67
C ALA A 330 -20.20 12.37 -29.29
N VAL A 331 -20.65 13.32 -28.47
CA VAL A 331 -21.08 14.65 -28.92
C VAL A 331 -19.94 15.39 -29.62
N LEU A 332 -18.71 15.28 -29.12
CA LEU A 332 -17.54 15.88 -29.78
C LEU A 332 -17.18 15.19 -31.08
N ALA A 333 -17.21 13.85 -31.13
CA ALA A 333 -16.98 13.12 -32.38
C ALA A 333 -18.04 13.48 -33.42
N THR A 334 -19.32 13.56 -33.03
CA THR A 334 -20.40 14.05 -33.87
C THR A 334 -20.19 15.51 -34.28
N GLY A 335 -19.70 16.36 -33.37
CA GLY A 335 -19.36 17.76 -33.65
C GLY A 335 -18.25 17.90 -34.69
N ILE A 336 -17.19 17.10 -34.59
CA ILE A 336 -16.09 17.05 -35.56
C ILE A 336 -16.62 16.59 -36.92
N VAL A 337 -17.40 15.50 -36.95
CA VAL A 337 -18.03 15.01 -38.19
C VAL A 337 -18.97 16.07 -38.78
N ALA A 338 -19.73 16.78 -37.97
CA ALA A 338 -20.62 17.85 -38.42
C ALA A 338 -19.85 19.03 -39.00
N VAL A 339 -18.77 19.47 -38.37
CA VAL A 339 -17.88 20.52 -38.89
C VAL A 339 -17.29 20.09 -40.23
N VAL A 340 -16.75 18.88 -40.32
CA VAL A 340 -16.23 18.31 -41.58
C VAL A 340 -17.33 18.23 -42.64
N THR A 341 -18.52 17.77 -42.30
CA THR A 341 -19.66 17.65 -43.22
C THR A 341 -20.14 19.02 -43.71
N ILE A 342 -20.18 20.02 -42.82
CA ILE A 342 -20.52 21.41 -43.17
C ILE A 342 -19.48 21.98 -44.12
N LEU A 343 -18.18 21.76 -43.85
CA LEU A 343 -17.11 22.13 -44.77
C LEU A 343 -17.35 21.49 -46.15
N PHE A 344 -17.55 20.17 -46.22
CA PHE A 344 -17.83 19.46 -47.47
C PHE A 344 -19.11 19.90 -48.19
N LYS A 345 -20.16 20.26 -47.46
CA LYS A 345 -21.46 20.64 -48.03
C LYS A 345 -21.46 22.05 -48.62
N TYR A 346 -20.74 22.98 -47.97
CA TYR A 346 -20.69 24.37 -48.40
C TYR A 346 -19.47 24.70 -49.27
N LEU A 347 -18.53 23.76 -49.44
CA LEU A 347 -17.51 23.80 -50.48
C LEU A 347 -18.04 23.06 -51.71
N PRO A 348 -18.41 23.75 -52.80
CA PRO A 348 -18.88 23.08 -54.01
C PRO A 348 -17.75 22.25 -54.62
N VAL A 349 -17.82 20.93 -54.40
CA VAL A 349 -17.02 19.87 -55.04
C VAL A 349 -17.09 19.93 -56.58
N THR A 350 -18.05 20.68 -57.14
CA THR A 350 -18.29 20.81 -58.58
C THR A 350 -17.19 21.56 -59.33
N SER A 351 -16.39 22.41 -58.68
CA SER A 351 -15.40 23.24 -59.39
C SER A 351 -14.19 22.44 -59.88
N TRP A 352 -13.70 21.47 -59.10
CA TRP A 352 -12.45 20.77 -59.39
C TRP A 352 -12.65 19.49 -60.23
N VAL A 353 -13.79 18.83 -60.14
CA VAL A 353 -14.14 17.73 -61.07
C VAL A 353 -14.33 18.26 -62.50
N LEU A 354 -14.91 19.46 -62.65
CA LEU A 354 -15.01 20.12 -63.95
C LEU A 354 -13.64 20.61 -64.44
N TRP A 355 -12.81 21.18 -63.56
CA TRP A 355 -11.45 21.60 -63.92
C TRP A 355 -10.50 20.43 -64.24
N LEU A 356 -10.57 19.30 -63.52
CA LEU A 356 -9.81 18.09 -63.85
C LEU A 356 -10.30 17.43 -65.14
N ARG A 357 -11.62 17.43 -65.39
CA ARG A 357 -12.17 16.98 -66.68
C ARG A 357 -11.68 17.87 -67.84
N ASP A 358 -11.62 19.18 -67.63
CA ASP A 358 -11.18 20.12 -68.66
C ASP A 358 -9.64 20.14 -68.83
N TRP A 359 -8.86 19.78 -67.79
CA TRP A 359 -7.41 19.58 -67.89
C TRP A 359 -7.08 18.23 -68.57
N PHE A 360 -7.69 17.12 -68.15
CA PHE A 360 -7.41 15.80 -68.75
C PHE A 360 -8.16 15.53 -70.07
N GLY A 361 -9.05 16.44 -70.49
CA GLY A 361 -9.89 16.32 -71.68
C GLY A 361 -9.42 17.10 -72.92
N ASN A 362 -8.22 17.70 -72.91
CA ASN A 362 -7.58 18.31 -74.08
C ASN A 362 -6.16 17.77 -74.30
#